data_AF-N9Q3G6-F1
#
_entry.id   AF-N9Q3G6-F1
#
_cell.length_a   1.000
_cell.length_b   1.000
_cell.length_c   1.000
_cell.angle_alpha   90.00
_cell.angle_beta   90.00
_cell.angle_gamma   90.00
#
_symmetry.space_group_name_H-M   'P 1'
#
loop_
_entity.id
_entity.type
_entity.pdbx_description
1 polymer ?
#
loop_
_entity_poly.entity_id
_entity_poly.type
_entity_poly.pdbx_seq_one_letter_code
_entity_poly.pdbx_strand_id
1 'polypeptide(L)'
;MKNDPILSKSKFRLLLSASLLCIGLGTILDAYDQRSIAVAELLATEPQNWEILLSGLASIIAVIMLAGLFFFKAWARTLYLYSYFPLLLLYLLPGFSWTFISGLGAIFYEMGNIFATLIWGILLLPSLYQSLFCTPKQ
;
A
#
# COMPACT_ATOMS: atom_id res chain seq x y z
N MET A 1 1.60 24.83 -22.13
CA MET A 1 2.53 24.07 -21.26
C MET A 1 2.83 22.76 -21.95
N LYS A 2 4.09 22.32 -21.95
CA LYS A 2 4.51 21.08 -22.61
C LYS A 2 3.77 19.90 -21.93
N ASN A 3 2.95 19.17 -22.68
CA ASN A 3 2.16 18.02 -22.18
C ASN A 3 3.04 16.77 -21.97
N ASP A 4 4.31 16.96 -21.61
CA ASP A 4 5.19 15.83 -21.35
C ASP A 4 4.79 15.23 -20.00
N PRO A 5 4.50 13.91 -19.93
CA PRO A 5 4.28 13.24 -18.66
C PRO A 5 5.46 13.50 -17.72
N ILE A 6 5.18 14.06 -16.54
CA ILE A 6 6.19 14.21 -15.48
C ILE A 6 6.73 12.84 -15.03
N LEU A 7 5.93 11.77 -15.19
CA LEU A 7 6.30 10.39 -14.90
C LEU A 7 5.94 9.46 -16.04
N SER A 8 6.88 8.60 -16.47
CA SER A 8 6.60 7.57 -17.49
C SER A 8 5.94 6.34 -16.88
N LYS A 9 5.21 5.57 -17.70
CA LYS A 9 4.55 4.32 -17.28
C LYS A 9 5.54 3.32 -16.66
N SER A 10 6.77 3.25 -17.16
CA SER A 10 7.79 2.35 -16.60
C SER A 10 8.28 2.80 -15.22
N LYS A 11 8.48 4.12 -15.02
CA LYS A 11 8.85 4.67 -13.70
C LYS A 11 7.75 4.46 -12.68
N PHE A 12 6.48 4.64 -13.07
CA PHE A 12 5.34 4.36 -12.20
C PHE A 12 5.28 2.88 -11.79
N ARG A 13 5.44 1.95 -12.75
CA ARG A 13 5.47 0.51 -12.44
C ARG A 13 6.63 0.15 -11.52
N LEU A 14 7.80 0.73 -11.73
CA LEU A 14 8.95 0.51 -10.85
C LEU A 14 8.67 1.00 -9.42
N LEU A 15 8.07 2.19 -9.26
CA LEU A 15 7.67 2.72 -7.96
C LEU A 15 6.66 1.80 -7.27
N LEU A 16 5.65 1.33 -8.01
CA LEU A 16 4.64 0.39 -7.51
C LEU A 16 5.25 -0.97 -7.14
N SER A 17 6.19 -1.49 -7.92
CA SER A 17 6.90 -2.73 -7.60
C SER A 17 7.81 -2.56 -6.38
N ALA A 18 8.49 -1.40 -6.25
CA ALA A 18 9.31 -1.09 -5.08
C ALA A 18 8.47 -1.01 -3.80
N SER A 19 7.28 -0.39 -3.86
CA SER A 19 6.37 -0.34 -2.71
C SER A 19 5.94 -1.75 -2.28
N LEU A 20 5.62 -2.62 -3.24
CA LEU A 20 5.26 -4.02 -2.97
C LEU A 20 6.42 -4.80 -2.35
N LEU A 21 7.64 -4.58 -2.84
CA LEU A 21 8.83 -5.23 -2.31
C LEU A 21 9.10 -4.79 -0.87
N CYS A 22 8.96 -3.50 -0.56
CA CYS A 22 9.07 -3.00 0.80
C CYS A 22 8.04 -3.64 1.74
N ILE A 23 6.76 -3.68 1.34
CA ILE A 23 5.70 -4.32 2.14
C ILE A 23 6.01 -5.81 2.34
N GLY A 24 6.40 -6.52 1.26
CA GLY A 24 6.74 -7.94 1.33
C GLY A 24 7.91 -8.22 2.27
N LEU A 25 9.01 -7.48 2.15
CA LEU A 25 10.16 -7.63 3.04
C LEU A 25 9.82 -7.28 4.50
N GLY A 26 9.06 -6.20 4.73
CA GLY A 26 8.59 -5.83 6.06
C GLY A 26 7.82 -6.98 6.72
N THR A 27 6.78 -7.47 6.04
CA THR A 27 5.96 -8.58 6.55
C THR A 27 6.74 -9.87 6.82
N ILE A 28 7.72 -10.21 5.98
CA ILE A 28 8.58 -11.37 6.20
C ILE A 28 9.42 -11.17 7.46
N LEU A 29 10.07 -10.02 7.60
CA LEU A 29 10.92 -9.73 8.76
C LEU A 29 10.10 -9.73 10.06
N ASP A 30 8.89 -9.20 10.01
CA ASP A 30 7.99 -9.17 11.17
C ASP A 30 7.50 -10.56 11.57
N ALA A 31 7.29 -11.46 10.61
CA ALA A 31 6.91 -12.86 10.88
C ALA A 31 8.00 -13.65 11.61
N TYR A 32 9.27 -13.22 11.54
CA TYR A 32 10.39 -13.85 12.24
C TYR A 32 10.84 -13.09 13.50
N ASP A 33 10.23 -11.94 13.83
CA ASP A 33 10.56 -11.19 15.04
C ASP A 33 9.83 -11.78 16.26
N GLN A 34 10.63 -12.29 17.21
CA GLN A 34 10.13 -12.89 18.46
C GLN A 34 9.27 -11.92 19.29
N ARG A 35 9.55 -10.61 19.22
CA ARG A 35 8.73 -9.62 19.93
C ARG A 35 7.37 -9.45 19.30
N SER A 36 7.31 -9.40 17.97
CA SER A 36 6.05 -9.34 17.22
C SER A 36 5.17 -10.57 17.49
N ILE A 37 5.78 -11.76 17.57
CA ILE A 37 5.08 -13.01 17.92
C ILE A 37 4.52 -12.95 19.34
N ALA A 38 5.32 -12.54 20.33
CA ALA A 38 4.87 -12.45 21.72
C ALA A 38 3.73 -11.43 21.90
N VAL A 39 3.77 -10.31 21.17
CA VAL A 39 2.69 -9.30 21.17
C VAL A 39 1.43 -9.86 20.54
N ALA A 40 1.55 -10.59 19.42
CA ALA A 40 0.40 -11.22 18.77
C ALA A 40 -0.29 -12.25 19.66
N GLU A 41 0.49 -13.07 20.39
CA GLU A 41 -0.04 -14.04 21.37
C GLU A 41 -0.70 -13.34 22.56
N LEU A 42 -0.13 -12.25 23.07
CA LEU A 42 -0.71 -11.46 24.17
C LEU A 42 -2.04 -10.81 23.78
N LEU A 43 -2.17 -10.37 22.53
CA LEU A 43 -3.35 -9.70 22.00
C LEU A 43 -4.41 -10.66 21.45
N ALA A 44 -4.16 -11.97 21.41
CA ALA A 44 -5.05 -13.00 20.88
C ALA A 44 -6.31 -13.22 21.77
N THR A 45 -7.20 -12.23 21.79
CA THR A 45 -8.49 -12.22 22.46
C THR A 45 -9.60 -11.96 21.43
N GLU A 46 -10.88 -12.17 21.80
CA GLU A 46 -12.03 -12.03 20.88
C GLU A 46 -12.13 -10.75 20.02
N PRO A 47 -11.64 -9.54 20.42
CA PRO A 47 -11.58 -8.39 19.50
C PRO A 47 -10.61 -8.57 18.32
N GLN A 48 -9.52 -9.32 18.51
CA GLN A 48 -8.44 -9.45 17.54
C GLN A 48 -8.85 -10.26 16.29
N ASN A 49 -9.76 -11.22 16.44
CA ASN A 49 -10.24 -12.03 15.33
C ASN A 49 -11.01 -11.19 14.29
N TRP A 50 -11.75 -10.18 14.74
CA TRP A 50 -12.45 -9.25 13.85
C TRP A 50 -11.48 -8.34 13.11
N GLU A 51 -10.41 -7.90 13.77
CA GLU A 51 -9.35 -7.12 13.12
C GLU A 51 -8.64 -7.93 12.04
N ILE A 52 -8.34 -9.21 12.29
CA ILE A 52 -7.74 -10.12 11.30
C ILE A 52 -8.68 -10.30 10.09
N LEU A 53 -9.98 -10.50 10.33
CA LEU A 53 -10.96 -10.64 9.25
C LEU A 53 -11.05 -9.38 8.39
N LEU A 54 -11.18 -8.20 9.01
CA LEU A 54 -11.23 -6.91 8.33
C LEU A 54 -9.95 -6.65 7.52
N SER A 55 -8.79 -6.97 8.10
CA SER A 55 -7.49 -6.84 7.47
C SER A 55 -7.33 -7.78 6.28
N GLY A 56 -7.80 -9.01 6.40
CA GLY A 56 -7.82 -9.98 5.31
C GLY A 56 -8.68 -9.50 4.14
N LEU A 57 -9.89 -9.02 4.41
CA LEU A 57 -10.75 -8.43 3.37
C LEU A 57 -10.10 -7.21 2.71
N ALA A 58 -9.51 -6.32 3.51
CA ALA A 58 -8.79 -5.15 3.01
C ALA A 58 -7.60 -5.54 2.14
N SER A 59 -6.85 -6.60 2.49
CA SER A 59 -5.74 -7.10 1.69
C SER A 59 -6.18 -7.63 0.33
N ILE A 60 -7.34 -8.31 0.24
CA ILE A 60 -7.89 -8.79 -1.04
C ILE A 60 -8.22 -7.59 -1.93
N ILE A 61 -8.92 -6.58 -1.39
CA ILE A 61 -9.24 -5.35 -2.11
C ILE A 61 -7.95 -4.64 -2.56
N ALA A 62 -6.93 -4.60 -1.69
CA ALA A 62 -5.64 -4.02 -2.01
C ALA A 62 -4.96 -4.74 -3.18
N VAL A 63 -4.95 -6.08 -3.23
CA VAL A 63 -4.38 -6.85 -4.34
C VAL A 63 -5.10 -6.55 -5.66
N ILE A 64 -6.44 -6.52 -5.65
CA ILE A 64 -7.25 -6.19 -6.84
C ILE A 64 -6.91 -4.77 -7.33
N MET A 65 -6.85 -3.81 -6.40
CA MET A 65 -6.50 -2.43 -6.67
C MET A 65 -5.09 -2.29 -7.26
N LEU A 66 -4.10 -2.95 -6.66
CA LEU A 66 -2.71 -2.94 -7.10
C LEU A 66 -2.56 -3.53 -8.51
N ALA A 67 -3.23 -4.64 -8.80
CA ALA A 67 -3.28 -5.22 -10.14
C ALA A 67 -3.88 -4.22 -11.15
N GLY A 68 -5.00 -3.58 -10.79
CA GLY A 68 -5.61 -2.56 -11.63
C GLY A 68 -4.71 -1.35 -11.89
N LEU A 69 -3.94 -0.91 -10.88
CA LEU A 69 -2.93 0.16 -11.02
C LEU A 69 -1.77 -0.27 -11.92
N PHE A 70 -1.30 -1.50 -11.81
CA PHE A 70 -0.22 -2.05 -12.64
C PHE A 70 -0.60 -2.05 -14.14
N PHE A 71 -1.88 -2.28 -14.44
CA PHE A 71 -2.45 -2.22 -15.79
C PHE A 71 -3.03 -0.85 -16.18
N PHE A 72 -2.79 0.20 -15.37
CA PHE A 72 -3.28 1.56 -15.62
C PHE A 72 -4.80 1.61 -15.87
N LYS A 73 -5.59 0.92 -15.05
CA LYS A 73 -7.07 0.98 -15.11
C LYS A 73 -7.58 2.20 -14.33
N ALA A 74 -8.50 2.96 -14.94
CA ALA A 74 -9.05 4.17 -14.34
C ALA A 74 -9.80 3.90 -13.02
N TRP A 75 -10.55 2.79 -12.93
CA TRP A 75 -11.26 2.40 -11.70
C TRP A 75 -10.30 2.14 -10.54
N ALA A 76 -9.10 1.60 -10.81
CA ALA A 76 -8.12 1.26 -9.80
C ALA A 76 -7.49 2.52 -9.19
N ARG A 77 -7.31 3.55 -10.02
CA ARG A 77 -6.92 4.88 -9.56
C ARG A 77 -7.96 5.47 -8.61
N THR A 78 -9.23 5.46 -9.01
CA THR A 78 -10.33 5.94 -8.17
C THR A 78 -10.35 5.20 -6.84
N LEU A 79 -10.30 3.86 -6.90
CA LEU A 79 -10.29 3.02 -5.72
C LEU A 79 -9.12 3.36 -4.78
N TYR A 80 -7.90 3.52 -5.31
CA TYR A 80 -6.71 3.87 -4.53
C TYR A 80 -6.81 5.23 -3.83
N LEU A 81 -7.33 6.25 -4.51
CA LEU A 81 -7.46 7.57 -3.92
C LEU A 81 -8.45 7.60 -2.75
N TYR A 82 -9.57 6.89 -2.88
CA TYR A 82 -10.62 6.86 -1.86
C TYR A 82 -10.37 5.83 -0.75
N SER A 83 -9.58 4.78 -1.02
CA SER A 83 -9.24 3.76 -0.02
C SER A 83 -8.03 4.12 0.85
N TYR A 84 -7.19 5.08 0.42
CA TYR A 84 -5.98 5.46 1.17
C TYR A 84 -6.26 5.81 2.64
N PHE A 85 -7.22 6.70 2.91
CA PHE A 85 -7.56 7.09 4.29
C PHE A 85 -8.21 5.95 5.09
N PRO A 86 -9.23 5.22 4.59
CA PRO A 86 -9.76 4.05 5.27
C PRO A 86 -8.72 2.97 5.60
N LEU A 87 -7.78 2.70 4.71
CA LEU A 87 -6.69 1.75 4.95
C LEU A 87 -5.73 2.26 6.04
N LEU A 88 -5.51 3.58 6.11
CA LEU A 88 -4.72 4.21 7.16
C LEU A 88 -5.41 4.12 8.54
N LEU A 89 -6.75 4.06 8.59
CA LEU A 89 -7.47 3.81 9.84
C LEU A 89 -7.32 2.35 10.30
N LEU A 90 -7.30 1.38 9.39
CA LEU A 90 -7.03 -0.02 9.74
C LEU A 90 -5.63 -0.16 10.34
N TYR A 91 -4.67 0.62 9.85
CA TYR A 91 -3.32 0.65 10.40
C TYR A 91 -3.24 1.16 11.85
N LEU A 92 -4.19 1.99 12.28
CA LEU A 92 -4.26 2.47 13.66
C LEU A 92 -4.90 1.45 14.63
N LEU A 93 -5.36 0.29 14.13
CA LEU A 93 -5.93 -0.74 14.99
C LEU A 93 -4.85 -1.33 15.92
N PRO A 94 -5.20 -1.68 17.17
CA PRO A 94 -4.28 -2.29 18.14
C PRO A 94 -3.55 -3.51 17.59
N GLY A 95 -4.19 -4.32 16.75
CA GLY A 95 -3.58 -5.48 16.12
C GLY A 95 -2.54 -5.19 15.06
N PHE A 96 -2.35 -3.95 14.63
CA PHE A 96 -1.21 -3.53 13.81
C PHE A 96 -0.08 -2.90 14.63
N SER A 97 -0.20 -2.79 15.96
CA SER A 97 0.82 -2.19 16.82
C SER A 97 2.22 -2.83 16.70
N TRP A 98 2.30 -4.10 16.29
CA TRP A 98 3.58 -4.79 16.00
C TRP A 98 4.40 -4.14 14.89
N THR A 99 3.76 -3.48 13.92
CA THR A 99 4.46 -2.74 12.84
C THR A 99 5.34 -1.59 13.37
N PHE A 100 5.10 -1.14 14.60
CA PHE A 100 5.91 -0.12 15.29
C PHE A 100 6.93 -0.70 16.28
N ILE A 101 6.84 -2.00 16.56
CA ILE A 101 7.63 -2.67 17.60
C ILE A 101 8.85 -3.38 17.00
N SER A 102 8.84 -3.65 15.69
CA SER A 102 9.94 -4.36 15.01
C SER A 102 11.05 -3.43 14.53
N GLY A 103 12.29 -3.93 14.54
CA GLY A 103 13.47 -3.16 14.13
C GLY A 103 13.52 -2.88 12.62
N LEU A 104 13.98 -3.87 11.83
CA LEU A 104 14.12 -3.71 10.38
C LEU A 104 12.78 -3.74 9.64
N GLY A 105 11.77 -4.44 10.17
CA GLY A 105 10.43 -4.52 9.57
C GLY A 105 9.74 -3.16 9.52
N ALA A 106 9.80 -2.39 10.62
CA ALA A 106 9.30 -1.02 10.67
C ALA A 106 9.94 -0.10 9.62
N ILE A 107 11.24 -0.25 9.33
CA ILE A 107 11.91 0.56 8.29
C ILE A 107 11.32 0.28 6.90
N PHE A 108 11.18 -0.99 6.53
CA PHE A 108 10.59 -1.37 5.25
C PHE A 108 9.11 -0.98 5.17
N TYR A 109 8.41 -1.07 6.29
CA TYR A 109 7.02 -0.65 6.42
C TYR A 109 6.86 0.87 6.17
N GLU A 110 7.65 1.70 6.86
CA GLU A 110 7.66 3.17 6.65
C GLU A 110 8.05 3.54 5.22
N MET A 111 9.04 2.87 4.64
CA MET A 111 9.38 3.04 3.22
C MET A 111 8.19 2.71 2.31
N GLY A 112 7.44 1.64 2.62
CA GLY A 112 6.20 1.28 1.93
C GLY A 112 5.15 2.39 1.99
N ASN A 113 4.93 2.98 3.17
CA ASN A 113 4.00 4.10 3.36
C ASN A 113 4.44 5.37 2.64
N ILE A 114 5.74 5.68 2.62
CA ILE A 114 6.29 6.79 1.84
C ILE A 114 5.98 6.58 0.36
N PHE A 115 6.26 5.38 -0.18
CA PHE A 115 5.95 5.09 -1.58
C PHE A 115 4.44 5.14 -1.87
N ALA A 116 3.60 4.62 -0.97
CA ALA A 116 2.15 4.68 -1.12
C ALA A 116 1.65 6.14 -1.15
N THR A 117 2.18 6.99 -0.30
CA THR A 117 1.84 8.43 -0.24
C THR A 117 2.30 9.16 -1.50
N LEU A 118 3.49 8.84 -2.02
CA LEU A 118 3.97 9.36 -3.29
C LEU A 118 3.07 8.93 -4.46
N ILE A 119 2.69 7.65 -4.51
CA ILE A 119 1.75 7.12 -5.51
C ILE A 119 0.41 7.84 -5.39
N TRP A 120 -0.12 8.04 -4.17
CA TRP A 120 -1.34 8.79 -3.93
C TRP A 120 -1.24 10.22 -4.47
N GLY A 121 -0.17 10.95 -4.16
CA GLY A 121 0.08 12.31 -4.67
C GLY A 121 0.18 12.38 -6.19
N ILE A 122 0.87 11.42 -6.82
CA ILE A 122 0.94 11.29 -8.29
C ILE A 122 -0.45 11.07 -8.89
N LEU A 123 -1.26 10.22 -8.26
CA LEU A 123 -2.59 9.87 -8.75
C LEU A 123 -3.62 10.96 -8.48
N LEU A 124 -3.45 11.79 -7.45
CA LEU A 124 -4.37 12.87 -7.11
C LEU A 124 -4.37 13.98 -8.17
N LEU A 125 -3.20 14.34 -8.69
CA LEU A 125 -3.00 15.49 -9.57
C LEU A 125 -3.33 15.21 -11.05
N PRO A 126 -4.38 15.84 -11.63
CA PRO A 126 -4.86 15.44 -12.94
C PRO A 126 -3.94 15.57 -14.12
N SER A 127 -3.16 16.65 -14.11
CA SER A 127 -2.14 16.95 -15.10
C SER A 127 -0.97 15.96 -15.09
N LEU A 128 -0.70 15.29 -13.96
CA LEU A 128 0.39 14.31 -13.86
C LEU A 128 -0.02 12.91 -14.33
N TYR A 129 -1.30 12.55 -14.15
CA TYR A 129 -1.77 11.19 -14.41
C TYR A 129 -2.44 11.00 -15.78
N GLN A 130 -3.05 12.02 -16.41
CA GLN A 130 -3.80 11.81 -17.65
C GLN A 130 -2.95 11.09 -18.72
N SER A 131 -1.68 11.44 -18.82
CA SER A 131 -0.70 10.76 -19.69
C SER A 131 -0.37 9.30 -19.31
N LEU A 132 -0.54 8.91 -18.04
CA LEU A 132 -0.30 7.54 -17.57
C LEU A 132 -1.44 6.59 -17.95
N PHE A 133 -2.69 7.08 -17.90
CA PHE A 133 -3.90 6.28 -18.13
C PHE A 133 -4.47 6.45 -19.54
N CYS A 134 -4.03 7.46 -20.31
CA CYS A 134 -4.34 7.56 -21.73
C CYS A 134 -3.50 6.57 -22.56
N THR A 135 -4.15 5.95 -23.55
CA THR A 135 -3.49 5.32 -24.69
C THR A 135 -2.91 6.41 -25.60
N PRO A 136 -1.72 6.23 -26.19
CA PRO A 136 -1.34 7.06 -27.32
C PRO A 136 -2.45 6.93 -28.37
N LYS A 137 -3.00 8.05 -28.84
CA LYS A 137 -3.83 8.04 -30.04
C LYS A 137 -2.93 7.52 -31.17
N GLN A 138 -3.27 6.34 -31.70
CA GLN A 138 -2.77 5.90 -33.00
C GLN A 138 -3.34 6.81 -34.08
#